data_AF-A0A967PIX1-F1
#
_entry.id   AF-A0A967PIX1-F1
#
_cell.length_a   1.000
_cell.length_b   1.000
_cell.length_c   1.000
_cell.angle_alpha   90.00
_cell.angle_beta   90.00
_cell.angle_gamma   90.00
#
_symmetry.space_group_name_H-M   'P 1'
#
loop_
_entity.id
_entity.type
_entity.pdbx_description
1 polymer ?
#
loop_
_entity_poly.entity_id
_entity_poly.type
_entity_poly.pdbx_seq_one_letter_code
_entity_poly.pdbx_strand_id
1 'polypeptide(L)'
;TAANGDLLLYDNGNFRPGTESAGGTEPNYSRGVRIRVDDGADDPSTWTATQVWEHRLIDPVTDAPIFAPIISDTDELANGNILVTHGGAVVDPTNFFATHVHIVEIVPEGADGGDIVWELRAGEGESTYRADRWESLYFGPLWAGG
;
A
#
# COMPACT_ATOMS: atom_id res chain seq x y z
N THR A 1 -10.35 7.83 -1.08
CA THR A 1 -10.11 8.85 -2.12
C THR A 1 -9.14 9.87 -1.58
N ALA A 2 -8.24 10.36 -2.41
CA ALA A 2 -7.31 11.43 -2.04
C ALA A 2 -8.05 12.76 -1.85
N ALA A 3 -7.45 13.70 -1.11
CA ALA A 3 -7.98 15.03 -0.83
C ALA A 3 -8.22 15.85 -2.11
N ASN A 4 -7.47 15.57 -3.18
CA ASN A 4 -7.62 16.21 -4.48
C ASN A 4 -8.68 15.54 -5.39
N GLY A 5 -9.39 14.53 -4.90
CA GLY A 5 -10.39 13.78 -5.66
C GLY A 5 -9.83 12.59 -6.46
N ASP A 6 -8.51 12.38 -6.49
CA ASP A 6 -7.92 11.20 -7.13
C ASP A 6 -8.35 9.92 -6.38
N LEU A 7 -8.47 8.80 -7.11
CA LEU A 7 -8.70 7.49 -6.49
C LEU A 7 -7.37 7.00 -5.89
N LEU A 8 -7.41 6.60 -4.62
CA LEU A 8 -6.29 5.97 -3.94
C LEU A 8 -6.71 4.54 -3.58
N LEU A 9 -5.90 3.57 -3.97
CA LEU A 9 -6.23 2.16 -3.92
C LEU A 9 -5.04 1.37 -3.39
N TYR A 10 -5.33 0.37 -2.56
CA TYR A 10 -4.43 -0.74 -2.36
C TYR A 10 -4.71 -1.80 -3.43
N ASP A 11 -3.75 -2.06 -4.32
CA ASP A 11 -3.82 -3.10 -5.33
C ASP A 11 -3.06 -4.33 -4.83
N ASN A 12 -3.82 -5.32 -4.32
CA ASN A 12 -3.26 -6.57 -3.79
C ASN A 12 -2.46 -7.35 -4.86
N GLY A 13 -2.84 -7.24 -6.14
CA GLY A 13 -2.13 -7.89 -7.24
C GLY A 13 -2.46 -9.37 -7.50
N ASN A 14 -3.53 -9.92 -6.89
CA ASN A 14 -3.95 -11.30 -7.17
C ASN A 14 -4.18 -11.52 -8.67
N PHE A 15 -3.58 -12.57 -9.22
CA PHE A 15 -3.68 -12.93 -10.63
C PHE A 15 -3.25 -11.81 -11.59
N ARG A 16 -2.35 -10.92 -11.16
CA ARG A 16 -1.79 -9.89 -12.03
C ARG A 16 -1.13 -10.55 -13.25
N PRO A 17 -1.50 -10.20 -14.50
CA PRO A 17 -0.89 -10.78 -15.68
C PRO A 17 0.64 -10.71 -15.65
N GLY A 18 1.31 -11.81 -15.99
CA GLY A 18 2.77 -11.92 -15.98
C GLY A 18 3.37 -12.33 -14.64
N THR A 19 2.61 -12.31 -13.54
CA THR A 19 3.08 -12.76 -12.22
C THR A 19 2.85 -14.25 -11.97
N GLU A 20 3.58 -14.83 -11.03
CA GLU A 20 3.49 -16.24 -10.63
C GLU A 20 2.05 -16.69 -10.32
N SER A 21 1.25 -15.88 -9.62
CA SER A 21 -0.14 -16.22 -9.29
C SER A 21 -1.04 -16.34 -10.53
N ALA A 22 -0.65 -15.72 -11.64
CA ALA A 22 -1.32 -15.80 -12.94
C ALA A 22 -0.65 -16.81 -13.91
N GLY A 23 0.32 -17.60 -13.45
CA GLY A 23 1.09 -18.54 -14.28
C GLY A 23 2.22 -17.90 -15.09
N GLY A 24 2.64 -16.68 -14.75
CA GLY A 24 3.81 -16.01 -15.30
C GLY A 24 5.10 -16.31 -14.50
N THR A 25 6.13 -15.49 -14.73
CA THR A 25 7.48 -15.67 -14.14
C THR A 25 7.91 -14.54 -13.21
N GLU A 26 7.18 -13.43 -13.21
CA GLU A 26 7.49 -12.30 -12.32
C GLU A 26 6.95 -12.58 -10.91
N PRO A 27 7.66 -12.16 -9.84
CA PRO A 27 7.16 -12.32 -8.48
C PRO A 27 5.82 -11.60 -8.31
N ASN A 28 4.96 -12.15 -7.45
CA ASN A 28 3.74 -11.46 -7.04
C ASN A 28 4.10 -10.20 -6.25
N TYR A 29 3.29 -9.14 -6.38
CA TYR A 29 3.49 -7.92 -5.63
C TYR A 29 2.18 -7.15 -5.43
N SER A 30 2.09 -6.49 -4.29
CA SER A 30 1.08 -5.48 -4.00
C SER A 30 1.65 -4.08 -4.14
N ARG A 31 0.78 -3.10 -4.35
CA ARG A 31 1.19 -1.69 -4.48
C ARG A 31 0.09 -0.74 -4.00
N GLY A 32 0.50 0.39 -3.44
CA GLY A 32 -0.37 1.55 -3.35
C GLY A 32 -0.42 2.24 -4.71
N VAL A 33 -1.60 2.66 -5.17
CA VAL A 33 -1.77 3.30 -6.48
C VAL A 33 -2.70 4.51 -6.37
N ARG A 34 -2.31 5.61 -7.00
CA ARG A 34 -3.17 6.78 -7.19
C ARG A 34 -3.55 6.92 -8.66
N ILE A 35 -4.85 6.97 -8.94
CA ILE A 35 -5.41 7.17 -10.27
C ILE A 35 -6.14 8.50 -10.32
N ARG A 36 -5.73 9.38 -11.24
CA ARG A 36 -6.49 10.56 -11.61
C ARG A 36 -7.55 10.17 -12.63
N VAL A 37 -8.80 10.51 -12.35
CA VAL A 37 -9.92 10.31 -13.27
C VAL A 37 -10.30 11.67 -13.84
N ASP A 38 -10.38 11.76 -15.16
CA ASP A 38 -10.98 12.90 -15.87
C ASP A 38 -12.26 12.39 -16.53
N ASP A 39 -13.38 12.61 -15.85
CA ASP A 39 -14.73 12.21 -16.21
C ASP A 39 -15.68 13.42 -16.35
N GLY A 40 -15.13 14.63 -16.47
CA GLY A 40 -15.92 15.87 -16.48
C GLY A 40 -16.65 16.16 -17.80
N ALA A 41 -16.35 15.42 -18.87
CA ALA A 41 -16.97 15.59 -20.18
C ALA A 41 -18.33 14.88 -20.28
N ASP A 42 -19.26 15.42 -21.07
CA ASP A 42 -20.59 14.81 -21.28
C ASP A 42 -20.52 13.47 -22.01
N ASP A 43 -19.47 13.22 -22.81
CA ASP A 43 -19.25 11.99 -23.57
C ASP A 43 -18.28 11.05 -22.83
N PRO A 44 -18.77 9.93 -22.25
CA PRO A 44 -17.94 8.99 -21.50
C PRO A 44 -16.85 8.31 -22.34
N SER A 45 -16.94 8.32 -23.67
CA SER A 45 -15.90 7.76 -24.53
C SER A 45 -14.60 8.57 -24.52
N THR A 46 -14.66 9.81 -24.01
CA THR A 46 -13.51 10.71 -23.84
C THR A 46 -12.91 10.68 -22.45
N TRP A 47 -13.56 10.01 -21.49
CA TRP A 47 -13.09 9.93 -20.12
C TRP A 47 -11.74 9.21 -20.05
N THR A 48 -10.87 9.66 -19.15
CA THR A 48 -9.54 9.06 -18.98
C THR A 48 -9.27 8.72 -17.52
N ALA A 49 -8.44 7.71 -17.32
CA ALA A 49 -7.90 7.34 -16.02
C ALA A 49 -6.38 7.21 -16.15
N THR A 50 -5.64 8.02 -15.40
CA THR A 50 -4.18 8.08 -15.45
C THR A 50 -3.60 7.68 -14.11
N GLN A 51 -2.71 6.68 -14.09
CA GLN A 51 -1.91 6.40 -12.91
C GLN A 51 -0.91 7.53 -12.70
N VAL A 52 -1.03 8.25 -11.58
CA VAL A 52 -0.20 9.42 -11.26
C VAL A 52 0.78 9.15 -10.13
N TRP A 53 0.59 8.06 -9.39
CA TRP A 53 1.51 7.62 -8.35
C TRP A 53 1.38 6.11 -8.13
N GLU A 54 2.49 5.50 -7.73
CA GLU A 54 2.57 4.11 -7.30
C GLU A 54 3.69 3.98 -6.28
N HIS A 55 3.48 3.14 -5.27
CA HIS A 55 4.54 2.70 -4.37
C HIS A 55 4.54 1.18 -4.23
N ARG A 56 5.76 0.61 -4.27
CA ARG A 56 6.05 -0.79 -4.01
C ARG A 56 7.09 -0.87 -2.90
N LEU A 57 7.00 -1.92 -2.10
CA LEU A 57 7.92 -2.18 -1.01
C LEU A 57 8.60 -3.53 -1.22
N ILE A 58 9.90 -3.61 -0.89
CA ILE A 58 10.59 -4.89 -0.76
C ILE A 58 10.35 -5.40 0.66
N ASP A 59 9.87 -6.63 0.76
CA ASP A 59 9.63 -7.28 2.02
C ASP A 59 10.96 -7.63 2.69
N PRO A 60 11.25 -7.08 3.88
CA PRO A 60 12.50 -7.35 4.60
C PRO A 60 12.61 -8.80 5.10
N VAL A 61 11.52 -9.57 5.12
CA VAL A 61 11.50 -10.97 5.56
C VAL A 61 11.92 -11.89 4.41
N THR A 62 11.48 -11.60 3.18
CA THR A 62 11.67 -12.49 2.03
C THR A 62 12.67 -11.98 1.00
N ASP A 63 13.09 -10.70 1.10
CA ASP A 63 13.92 -10.00 0.11
C ASP A 63 13.28 -9.96 -1.30
N ALA A 64 11.94 -10.03 -1.36
CA ALA A 64 11.14 -10.00 -2.57
C ALA A 64 10.11 -8.85 -2.50
N PRO A 65 9.48 -8.44 -3.62
CA PRO A 65 8.37 -7.51 -3.55
C PRO A 65 7.29 -7.98 -2.57
N ILE A 66 6.83 -7.09 -1.71
CA ILE A 66 5.79 -7.44 -0.73
C ILE A 66 4.51 -7.83 -1.46
N PHE A 67 3.89 -8.91 -1.01
CA PHE A 67 2.63 -9.39 -1.55
C PHE A 67 1.66 -9.67 -0.41
N ALA A 68 0.61 -8.86 -0.31
CA ALA A 68 -0.51 -9.11 0.58
C ALA A 68 -1.73 -9.46 -0.27
N PRO A 69 -2.02 -10.76 -0.48
CA PRO A 69 -3.13 -11.20 -1.35
C PRO A 69 -4.50 -10.90 -0.75
N ILE A 70 -4.57 -10.69 0.55
CA ILE A 70 -5.80 -10.39 1.28
C ILE A 70 -5.57 -9.19 2.19
N ILE A 71 -6.69 -8.62 2.65
CA ILE A 71 -6.75 -7.48 3.58
C ILE A 71 -5.85 -6.33 3.09
N SER A 72 -5.49 -5.34 3.91
CA SER A 72 -4.68 -4.16 3.52
C SER A 72 -5.51 -2.91 3.16
N ASP A 73 -4.84 -1.75 3.20
CA ASP A 73 -5.41 -0.46 2.81
C ASP A 73 -4.38 0.55 2.35
N THR A 74 -4.85 1.64 1.75
CA THR A 74 -4.04 2.83 1.42
C THR A 74 -4.85 4.10 1.62
N ASP A 75 -4.42 4.94 2.55
CA ASP A 75 -5.13 6.15 2.95
C ASP A 75 -4.23 7.39 2.83
N GLU A 76 -4.78 8.49 2.34
CA GLU A 76 -4.10 9.78 2.39
C GLU A 76 -4.39 10.44 3.74
N LEU A 77 -3.33 10.92 4.36
CA LEU A 77 -3.33 11.55 5.67
C LEU A 77 -3.52 13.07 5.56
N ALA A 78 -3.91 13.72 6.65
CA ALA A 78 -4.15 15.16 6.68
C ALA A 78 -2.90 16.01 6.33
N ASN A 79 -1.71 15.47 6.55
CA ASN A 79 -0.43 16.09 6.19
C ASN A 79 -0.02 15.86 4.72
N GLY A 80 -0.83 15.16 3.93
CA GLY A 80 -0.54 14.80 2.53
C GLY A 80 0.28 13.53 2.36
N ASN A 81 0.73 12.90 3.45
CA ASN A 81 1.39 11.61 3.38
C ASN A 81 0.40 10.50 3.05
N ILE A 82 0.92 9.34 2.64
CA ILE A 82 0.12 8.14 2.38
C ILE A 82 0.48 7.07 3.40
N LEU A 83 -0.52 6.56 4.12
CA LEU A 83 -0.40 5.39 4.97
C LEU A 83 -0.72 4.15 4.12
N VAL A 84 0.23 3.24 3.97
CA VAL A 84 0.03 1.93 3.32
C VAL A 84 0.08 0.86 4.39
N THR A 85 -0.98 0.06 4.47
CA THR A 85 -1.06 -1.08 5.40
C THR A 85 -0.95 -2.36 4.59
N HIS A 86 0.19 -3.06 4.62
CA HIS A 86 0.32 -4.43 4.14
C HIS A 86 -0.15 -5.38 5.26
N GLY A 87 -1.46 -5.64 5.31
CA GLY A 87 -2.10 -6.22 6.49
C GLY A 87 -1.98 -7.74 6.60
N GLY A 88 -1.68 -8.42 5.50
CA GLY A 88 -1.53 -9.87 5.44
C GLY A 88 -0.45 -10.24 4.43
N ALA A 89 0.73 -9.64 4.58
CA ALA A 89 1.87 -9.89 3.69
C ALA A 89 2.35 -11.33 3.88
N VAL A 90 2.39 -12.12 2.80
CA VAL A 90 2.77 -13.54 2.89
C VAL A 90 4.29 -13.69 2.95
N VAL A 91 4.77 -14.51 3.90
CA VAL A 91 6.19 -14.86 4.00
C VAL A 91 6.54 -16.12 3.20
N ASP A 92 5.53 -16.97 2.94
CA ASP A 92 5.67 -18.21 2.19
C ASP A 92 4.53 -18.29 1.16
N PRO A 93 4.84 -18.31 -0.15
CA PRO A 93 3.82 -18.38 -1.21
C PRO A 93 3.04 -19.70 -1.21
N THR A 94 3.51 -20.73 -0.50
CA THR A 94 2.82 -22.02 -0.34
C THR A 94 1.94 -22.08 0.90
N ASN A 95 2.07 -21.12 1.82
CA ASN A 95 1.29 -21.03 3.05
C ASN A 95 0.73 -19.61 3.28
N PHE A 96 -0.46 -19.36 2.73
CA PHE A 96 -1.17 -18.08 2.86
C PHE A 96 -1.58 -17.69 4.29
N PHE A 97 -1.38 -18.56 5.28
CA PHE A 97 -1.58 -18.23 6.69
C PHE A 97 -0.30 -17.77 7.38
N ALA A 98 0.88 -18.02 6.78
CA ALA A 98 2.13 -17.45 7.23
C ALA A 98 2.21 -16.01 6.72
N THR A 99 1.72 -15.09 7.55
CA THR A 99 1.64 -13.67 7.23
C THR A 99 2.35 -12.81 8.28
N HIS A 100 2.69 -11.60 7.90
CA HIS A 100 3.10 -10.54 8.81
C HIS A 100 2.41 -9.23 8.43
N VAL A 101 2.52 -8.25 9.31
CA VAL A 101 1.98 -6.91 9.10
C VAL A 101 3.11 -5.93 8.86
N HIS A 102 3.01 -5.16 7.79
CA HIS A 102 3.96 -4.08 7.49
C HIS A 102 3.19 -2.80 7.14
N ILE A 103 3.29 -1.78 7.99
CA ILE A 103 2.61 -0.50 7.81
C ILE A 103 3.66 0.60 7.61
N VAL A 104 3.50 1.42 6.58
CA VAL A 104 4.42 2.52 6.27
C VAL A 104 3.65 3.83 6.05
N GLU A 105 4.22 4.94 6.53
CA GLU A 105 3.81 6.30 6.16
C GLU A 105 4.82 6.85 5.16
N ILE A 106 4.34 7.33 4.02
CA ILE A 106 5.15 7.73 2.86
C ILE A 106 4.87 9.19 2.51
N VAL A 107 5.92 9.97 2.26
CA VAL A 107 5.81 11.26 1.56
C VAL A 107 5.73 10.95 0.06
N PRO A 108 4.60 11.18 -0.64
CA PRO A 108 4.34 10.61 -1.97
C PRO A 108 5.00 11.41 -3.11
N GLU A 109 6.25 11.82 -2.91
CA GLU A 109 7.05 12.60 -3.85
C GLU A 109 8.44 11.96 -3.99
N GLY A 110 8.97 11.93 -5.23
CA GLY A 110 10.31 11.40 -5.49
C GLY A 110 10.33 10.06 -6.21
N ALA A 111 11.47 9.37 -6.12
CA ALA A 111 11.67 8.07 -6.76
C ALA A 111 10.87 6.97 -6.05
N ASP A 112 10.50 5.91 -6.79
CA ASP A 112 9.89 4.69 -6.25
C ASP A 112 8.62 4.88 -5.40
N GLY A 113 7.89 5.98 -5.63
CA GLY A 113 6.68 6.32 -4.89
C GLY A 113 6.92 7.14 -3.62
N GLY A 114 8.17 7.48 -3.31
CA GLY A 114 8.55 8.45 -2.29
C GLY A 114 9.14 7.85 -1.01
N ASP A 115 9.43 8.73 -0.05
CA ASP A 115 10.22 8.41 1.14
C ASP A 115 9.35 7.90 2.29
N ILE A 116 9.75 6.78 2.90
CA ILE A 116 9.14 6.25 4.12
C ILE A 116 9.59 7.11 5.31
N VAL A 117 8.65 7.74 6.00
CA VAL A 117 8.90 8.62 7.17
C VAL A 117 8.49 7.99 8.49
N TRP A 118 7.73 6.90 8.45
CA TRP A 118 7.40 6.08 9.60
C TRP A 118 7.11 4.64 9.15
N GLU A 119 7.44 3.68 10.00
CA GLU A 119 7.31 2.25 9.70
C GLU A 119 6.96 1.47 10.98
N LEU A 120 6.04 0.51 10.85
CA LEU A 120 5.74 -0.50 11.85
C LEU A 120 5.71 -1.88 11.20
N ARG A 121 6.37 -2.82 11.86
CA ARG A 121 6.32 -4.24 11.51
C ARG A 121 5.75 -5.01 12.70
N ALA A 122 4.70 -5.80 12.48
CA ALA A 122 4.13 -6.70 13.49
C ALA A 122 4.37 -8.16 13.06
N GLY A 123 4.45 -9.04 14.06
CA GLY A 123 5.15 -10.32 13.97
C GLY A 123 4.54 -11.37 13.04
N GLU A 124 5.29 -12.44 12.82
CA GLU A 124 4.84 -13.62 12.07
C GLU A 124 3.59 -14.25 12.69
N GLY A 125 2.63 -14.60 11.84
CA GLY A 125 1.34 -15.18 12.24
C GLY A 125 0.29 -14.15 12.62
N GLU A 126 0.61 -12.86 12.52
CA GLU A 126 -0.35 -11.77 12.72
C GLU A 126 -0.87 -11.24 11.38
N SER A 127 -2.12 -10.80 11.39
CA SER A 127 -2.77 -10.15 10.26
C SER A 127 -3.61 -9.00 10.80
N THR A 128 -3.61 -7.87 10.10
CA THR A 128 -4.51 -6.75 10.37
C THR A 128 -5.38 -6.45 9.17
N TYR A 129 -6.65 -6.16 9.39
CA TYR A 129 -7.56 -5.85 8.30
C TYR A 129 -7.18 -4.54 7.61
N ARG A 130 -7.02 -3.47 8.41
CA ARG A 130 -6.71 -2.09 8.03
C ARG A 130 -6.03 -1.38 9.20
N ALA A 131 -5.45 -0.21 8.96
CA ALA A 131 -4.98 0.68 10.00
C ALA A 131 -5.30 2.13 9.66
N ASP A 132 -5.62 2.91 10.69
CA ASP A 132 -5.85 4.35 10.58
C ASP A 132 -4.82 5.08 11.44
N ARG A 133 -4.34 6.23 10.96
CA ARG A 133 -3.50 7.14 11.76
C ARG A 133 -4.36 8.20 12.44
N TRP A 134 -4.35 8.20 13.76
CA TRP A 134 -5.10 9.16 14.58
C TRP A 134 -4.13 10.10 15.28
N GLU A 135 -3.95 11.31 14.75
CA GLU A 135 -3.02 12.31 15.32
C GLU A 135 -3.29 12.54 16.83
N SER A 136 -4.57 12.69 17.15
CA SER A 136 -5.28 12.11 18.30
C SER A 136 -4.48 11.52 19.46
N LEU A 137 -3.83 10.41 19.13
CA LEU A 137 -3.31 9.41 20.05
C LEU A 137 -1.79 9.45 20.15
N TYR A 138 -1.13 10.31 19.37
CA TYR A 138 0.34 10.44 19.33
C TYR A 138 0.88 11.66 20.10
N PHE A 139 0.05 12.29 20.96
CA PHE A 139 0.50 13.37 21.84
C PHE A 139 0.87 12.82 23.23
N GLY A 140 2.12 13.01 23.66
CA GLY A 140 2.51 12.78 25.05
C GLY A 140 4.02 12.73 25.29
N PRO A 141 4.49 13.06 26.50
CA PRO A 141 5.93 13.12 26.85
C PRO A 141 6.66 11.76 26.75
N LEU A 142 5.98 10.67 26.42
CA LEU A 142 6.55 9.33 26.23
C LEU A 142 7.24 9.14 24.88
N TRP A 143 7.05 10.04 23.91
CA TRP A 143 7.59 9.91 22.53
C TRP A 143 8.68 10.93 22.19
N ALA A 144 9.11 11.75 23.14
CA ALA A 144 10.15 12.76 22.94
C ALA A 144 11.58 12.26 23.23
N GLY A 145 11.81 10.95 23.29
CA GLY A 145 13.11 10.42 23.73
C GLY A 145 13.36 8.94 23.41
N GLY A 146 13.15 8.53 22.16
CA GLY A 146 13.68 7.28 21.60
C GLY A 146 14.90 7.56 20.73
#